data_AF-A0A924B1D1-F1
#
_entry.id   AF-A0A924B1D1-F1
#
_cell.length_a   1.000
_cell.length_b   1.000
_cell.length_c   1.000
_cell.angle_alpha   90.00
_cell.angle_beta   90.00
_cell.angle_gamma   90.00
#
_symmetry.space_group_name_H-M   'P 1'
#
loop_
_entity.id
_entity.type
_entity.pdbx_description
1 polymer ?
#
loop_
_entity_poly.entity_id
_entity_poly.type
_entity_poly.pdbx_seq_one_letter_code
_entity_poly.pdbx_strand_id
1 'polypeptide(L)'
;MGSLSSTARWLNENGFKAKAHHEGGGSRMRVGHFMVDNVQNILRNKAYIGIKVYTSKREIKEVKASWDAIVDEAIFNRTNELLTKNKSRLKPIKGENRYPYLLSGVAFCMTCGDFMLGKSATGRNGKVPYYEHSWAVKRDSCLTKKTFKCDPHRVPEKNFRASGME
;
A
#
# COMPACT_ATOMS: atom_id res chain seq x y z
N MET A 1 -16.81 -8.00 -4.28
CA MET A 1 -16.15 -6.69 -4.47
C MET A 1 -16.11 -5.92 -3.15
N GLY A 2 -15.33 -6.36 -2.16
CA GLY A 2 -15.43 -5.81 -0.79
C GLY A 2 -14.14 -5.26 -0.19
N SER A 3 -12.99 -5.38 -0.87
CA SER A 3 -11.69 -4.93 -0.36
C SER A 3 -11.04 -3.89 -1.27
N LEU A 4 -10.29 -2.97 -0.68
CA LEU A 4 -9.52 -1.96 -1.42
C LEU A 4 -8.60 -2.57 -2.50
N SER A 5 -8.00 -3.73 -2.22
CA SER A 5 -7.16 -4.44 -3.19
C SER A 5 -7.97 -4.98 -4.37
N SER A 6 -9.18 -5.50 -4.12
CA SER A 6 -10.07 -5.94 -5.19
C SER A 6 -10.55 -4.78 -6.06
N THR A 7 -10.88 -3.64 -5.44
CA THR A 7 -11.28 -2.42 -6.16
C THR A 7 -10.14 -1.86 -7.00
N ALA A 8 -8.93 -1.79 -6.44
CA ALA A 8 -7.75 -1.34 -7.18
C ALA A 8 -7.46 -2.24 -8.38
N ARG A 9 -7.56 -3.57 -8.22
CA ARG A 9 -7.40 -4.52 -9.33
C ARG A 9 -8.46 -4.32 -10.41
N TRP A 10 -9.72 -4.20 -10.02
CA TRP A 10 -10.82 -3.97 -10.96
C TRP A 10 -10.62 -2.68 -11.76
N LEU A 11 -10.23 -1.58 -11.11
CA LEU A 11 -9.93 -0.31 -11.80
C LEU A 11 -8.82 -0.48 -12.84
N ASN A 12 -7.74 -1.19 -12.49
CA ASN A 12 -6.62 -1.45 -13.38
C ASN A 12 -7.01 -2.36 -14.57
N GLU A 13 -7.85 -3.37 -14.33
CA GLU A 13 -8.34 -4.30 -15.36
C GLU A 13 -9.27 -3.61 -16.36
N ASN A 14 -10.05 -2.62 -15.91
CA ASN A 14 -10.93 -1.82 -16.76
C ASN A 14 -10.21 -0.65 -17.46
N GLY A 15 -8.87 -0.59 -17.39
CA GLY A 15 -8.07 0.39 -18.12
C GLY A 15 -8.04 1.80 -17.52
N PHE A 16 -8.60 2.00 -16.31
CA PHE A 16 -8.45 3.27 -15.61
C PHE A 16 -7.00 3.46 -15.15
N LYS A 17 -6.46 4.66 -15.37
CA LYS A 17 -5.06 5.00 -15.03
C LYS A 17 -5.00 6.04 -13.93
N ALA A 18 -4.05 5.87 -13.01
CA ALA A 18 -3.73 6.89 -12.02
C ALA A 18 -2.75 7.91 -12.62
N LYS A 19 -2.85 9.18 -12.21
CA LYS A 19 -1.94 10.25 -12.67
C LYS A 19 -0.50 9.90 -12.26
N ALA A 20 0.38 9.69 -13.24
CA ALA A 20 1.76 9.27 -13.04
C ALA A 20 2.74 10.43 -12.78
N HIS A 21 2.31 11.69 -12.94
CA HIS A 21 3.21 12.85 -12.85
C HIS A 21 3.76 13.10 -11.43
N HIS A 22 4.99 13.62 -11.41
CA HIS A 22 5.73 14.06 -10.23
C HIS A 22 5.15 15.38 -9.69
N GLU A 23 4.12 15.30 -8.85
CA GLU A 23 3.72 16.41 -7.98
C GLU A 23 4.39 16.21 -6.61
N GLY A 24 5.54 16.86 -6.40
CA GLY A 24 6.36 16.83 -5.19
C GLY A 24 7.73 16.16 -5.39
N GLY A 25 8.79 16.73 -4.80
CA GLY A 25 10.24 16.47 -5.00
C GLY A 25 10.81 15.05 -4.78
N GLY A 26 10.03 13.99 -4.98
CA GLY A 26 10.50 12.61 -4.85
C GLY A 26 11.09 12.08 -6.15
N SER A 27 12.37 11.69 -6.14
CA SER A 27 13.14 11.18 -7.28
C SER A 27 12.51 10.03 -8.11
N ARG A 28 11.48 9.34 -7.63
CA ARG A 28 10.85 8.19 -8.30
C ARG A 28 9.52 8.56 -8.96
N MET A 29 9.36 8.20 -10.24
CA MET A 29 8.10 8.31 -10.98
C MET A 29 6.96 7.62 -10.23
N ARG A 30 5.83 8.31 -10.04
CA ARG A 30 4.63 7.69 -9.47
C ARG A 30 4.11 6.64 -10.43
N VAL A 31 3.53 5.58 -9.87
CA VAL A 31 3.09 4.45 -10.67
C VAL A 31 1.76 4.78 -11.32
N GLY A 32 1.64 4.55 -12.64
CA GLY A 32 0.47 4.95 -13.44
C GLY A 32 -0.79 4.07 -13.27
N HIS A 33 -0.84 3.22 -12.25
CA HIS A 33 -1.97 2.33 -11.96
C HIS A 33 -2.45 2.51 -10.52
N PHE A 34 -3.68 2.07 -10.23
CA PHE A 34 -4.29 2.16 -8.91
C PHE A 34 -3.65 1.17 -7.93
N MET A 35 -3.22 1.69 -6.79
CA MET A 35 -2.79 0.93 -5.62
C MET A 35 -3.81 1.03 -4.49
N VAL A 36 -3.71 0.12 -3.51
CA VAL A 36 -4.53 0.16 -2.28
C VAL A 36 -4.48 1.53 -1.61
N ASP A 37 -3.28 2.08 -1.43
CA ASP A 37 -3.08 3.36 -0.75
C ASP A 37 -3.72 4.53 -1.54
N ASN A 38 -3.58 4.52 -2.87
CA ASN A 38 -4.18 5.55 -3.73
C ASN A 38 -5.71 5.50 -3.66
N VAL A 39 -6.30 4.30 -3.77
CA VAL A 39 -7.76 4.11 -3.66
C VAL A 39 -8.25 4.53 -2.28
N GLN A 40 -7.53 4.18 -1.22
CA GLN A 40 -7.86 4.61 0.14
C GLN A 40 -7.83 6.13 0.29
N ASN A 41 -6.81 6.78 -0.26
CA ASN A 41 -6.68 8.25 -0.19
C ASN A 41 -7.80 8.95 -0.96
N ILE A 42 -8.21 8.42 -2.12
CA ILE A 42 -9.37 8.89 -2.86
C ILE A 42 -10.63 8.78 -1.99
N LEU A 43 -10.92 7.62 -1.43
CA LEU A 43 -12.12 7.41 -0.61
C LEU A 43 -12.16 8.25 0.67
N ARG A 44 -11.00 8.68 1.19
CA ARG A 44 -10.88 9.55 2.37
C ARG A 44 -10.87 11.04 2.05
N ASN A 45 -10.87 11.43 0.77
CA ASN A 45 -10.72 12.82 0.39
C ASN A 45 -12.03 13.62 0.58
N LYS A 46 -12.01 14.56 1.53
CA LYS A 46 -13.15 15.45 1.82
C LYS A 46 -13.51 16.40 0.67
N ALA A 47 -12.66 16.54 -0.34
CA ALA A 47 -13.00 17.28 -1.55
C ALA A 47 -14.25 16.73 -2.24
N TYR A 48 -14.54 15.43 -2.11
CA TYR A 48 -15.71 14.79 -2.71
C TYR A 48 -17.04 15.15 -2.03
N ILE A 49 -16.99 15.65 -0.79
CA ILE A 49 -18.14 16.22 -0.06
C ILE A 49 -18.14 17.76 -0.08
N GLY A 50 -17.36 18.38 -0.99
CA GLY A 50 -17.30 19.84 -1.11
C GLY A 50 -16.51 20.54 0.00
N ILE A 51 -15.60 19.84 0.69
CA ILE A 51 -14.74 20.42 1.73
C ILE A 51 -13.28 20.40 1.28
N LYS A 52 -12.64 21.57 1.28
CA LYS A 52 -11.22 21.72 0.99
C LYS A 52 -10.42 21.74 2.29
N VAL A 53 -9.51 20.78 2.42
CA VAL A 53 -8.57 20.68 3.55
C VAL A 53 -7.23 21.26 3.13
N TYR A 54 -6.67 22.18 3.91
CA TYR A 54 -5.32 22.70 3.69
C TYR A 54 -4.58 22.92 5.01
N THR A 55 -3.26 22.84 4.96
CA THR A 55 -2.41 23.09 6.12
C THR A 55 -1.90 24.53 6.08
N SER A 56 -2.17 25.31 7.12
CA SER A 56 -1.68 26.67 7.30
C SER A 56 -1.08 26.81 8.69
N LYS A 57 0.16 27.31 8.79
CA LYS A 57 0.86 27.48 10.09
C LYS A 57 0.89 26.21 10.95
N ARG A 58 1.01 25.03 10.32
CA ARG A 58 0.94 23.68 10.94
C ARG A 58 -0.44 23.28 11.49
N GLU A 59 -1.47 24.08 11.28
CA GLU A 59 -2.84 23.73 11.60
C GLU A 59 -3.57 23.22 10.34
N ILE A 60 -4.38 22.19 10.51
CA ILE A 60 -5.24 21.66 9.45
C ILE A 60 -6.54 22.47 9.48
N LYS A 61 -6.84 23.18 8.40
CA LYS A 61 -8.07 23.97 8.25
C LYS A 61 -8.97 23.35 7.18
N GLU A 62 -10.27 23.40 7.45
CA GLU A 62 -11.32 22.92 6.54
C GLU A 62 -12.17 24.11 6.13
N VAL A 63 -12.34 24.31 4.83
CA VAL A 63 -13.16 25.38 4.26
C VAL A 63 -14.11 24.80 3.22
N LYS A 64 -15.26 25.46 3.02
CA LYS A 64 -16.17 25.10 1.94
C LYS A 64 -15.45 25.28 0.61
N ALA A 65 -15.49 24.25 -0.23
CA ALA A 65 -14.88 24.28 -1.55
C ALA A 65 -15.73 25.13 -2.51
N SER A 66 -15.11 25.61 -3.58
CA SER A 66 -15.80 26.36 -4.64
C SER A 66 -16.56 25.44 -5.61
N TRP A 67 -16.40 24.13 -5.51
CA TRP A 67 -17.06 23.13 -6.35
C TRP A 67 -18.12 22.37 -5.55
N ASP A 68 -19.12 21.86 -6.26
CA ASP A 68 -20.20 21.07 -5.67
C ASP A 68 -19.73 19.69 -5.20
N ALA A 69 -20.41 19.15 -4.19
CA ALA A 69 -20.16 17.81 -3.70
C ALA A 69 -20.47 16.77 -4.78
N ILE A 70 -19.56 15.82 -4.99
CA ILE A 70 -19.73 14.71 -5.94
C ILE A 70 -20.47 13.54 -5.27
N VAL A 71 -20.30 13.38 -3.95
CA VAL A 71 -20.88 12.30 -3.16
C VAL A 71 -21.60 12.89 -1.95
N ASP A 72 -22.72 12.27 -1.58
CA ASP A 72 -23.46 12.61 -0.36
C ASP A 72 -22.63 12.37 0.90
N GLU A 73 -22.80 13.24 1.90
CA GLU A 73 -22.06 13.18 3.15
C GLU A 73 -22.33 11.88 3.93
N ALA A 74 -23.56 11.37 3.92
CA ALA A 74 -23.90 10.13 4.63
C ALA A 74 -23.19 8.91 4.01
N ILE A 75 -23.09 8.86 2.68
CA ILE A 75 -22.34 7.80 1.97
C ILE A 75 -20.85 7.90 2.31
N PHE A 76 -20.28 9.11 2.23
CA PHE A 76 -18.88 9.34 2.56
C PHE A 76 -18.54 8.92 3.99
N ASN A 77 -19.37 9.32 4.96
CA ASN A 77 -19.17 8.98 6.36
C ASN A 77 -19.28 7.47 6.58
N ARG A 78 -20.29 6.80 6.00
CA ARG A 78 -20.44 5.34 6.07
C ARG A 78 -19.22 4.61 5.48
N THR A 79 -18.71 5.04 4.32
CA THR A 79 -17.50 4.45 3.73
C THR A 79 -16.28 4.64 4.63
N ASN A 80 -16.10 5.83 5.21
CA ASN A 80 -14.98 6.11 6.10
C ASN A 80 -15.05 5.33 7.42
N GLU A 81 -16.24 5.13 7.97
CA GLU A 81 -16.46 4.24 9.10
C GLU A 81 -16.09 2.81 8.77
N LEU A 82 -16.53 2.28 7.62
CA LEU A 82 -16.16 0.94 7.17
C LEU A 82 -14.65 0.81 6.99
N LEU A 83 -14.00 1.80 6.35
CA LEU A 83 -12.55 1.82 6.20
C LEU A 83 -11.84 1.87 7.55
N THR A 84 -12.40 2.58 8.53
CA THR A 84 -11.83 2.70 9.88
C THR A 84 -12.04 1.43 10.70
N LYS A 85 -13.21 0.79 10.62
CA LYS A 85 -13.48 -0.53 11.20
C LYS A 85 -12.55 -1.59 10.60
N ASN A 86 -12.32 -1.53 9.29
CA ASN A 86 -11.39 -2.41 8.59
C ASN A 86 -9.92 -2.08 8.88
N LYS A 87 -9.62 -0.86 9.35
CA LYS A 87 -8.24 -0.34 9.50
C LYS A 87 -7.38 -1.17 10.44
N SER A 88 -7.93 -1.83 11.46
CA SER A 88 -7.09 -2.65 12.35
C SER A 88 -7.92 -3.52 13.28
N ARG A 89 -8.58 -4.55 12.74
CA ARG A 89 -8.94 -5.77 13.50
C ARG A 89 -7.97 -6.93 13.27
N LEU A 90 -7.09 -6.84 12.25
CA LEU A 90 -6.24 -7.94 11.78
C LEU A 90 -4.72 -7.70 11.87
N LYS A 91 -4.28 -6.68 12.62
CA LYS A 91 -2.90 -6.68 13.12
C LYS A 91 -2.95 -6.85 14.63
N PRO A 92 -2.76 -8.06 15.17
CA PRO A 92 -2.06 -8.14 16.44
C PRO A 92 -0.71 -7.46 16.21
N ILE A 93 -0.59 -6.22 16.65
CA ILE A 93 0.65 -5.44 16.57
C ILE A 93 1.68 -5.99 17.58
N LYS A 94 1.25 -6.82 18.53
CA LYS A 94 2.08 -7.29 19.66
C LYS A 94 1.71 -8.69 20.11
N GLY A 95 1.50 -9.61 19.17
CA GLY A 95 1.42 -11.03 19.55
C GLY A 95 2.83 -11.59 19.63
N GLU A 96 3.21 -12.16 20.78
CA GLU A 96 4.46 -12.91 21.05
C GLU A 96 4.77 -14.00 19.99
N ASN A 97 3.80 -14.30 19.12
CA ASN A 97 3.77 -15.40 18.17
C ASN A 97 3.97 -14.98 16.69
N ARG A 98 4.52 -13.78 16.42
CA ARG A 98 4.93 -13.36 15.07
C ARG A 98 6.45 -13.48 14.95
N TYR A 99 6.92 -14.24 13.96
CA TYR A 99 8.33 -14.36 13.62
C TYR A 99 9.00 -12.97 13.54
N PRO A 100 10.14 -12.77 14.21
CA PRO A 100 10.85 -11.50 14.17
C PRO A 100 11.52 -11.36 12.80
N TYR A 101 10.90 -10.60 11.89
CA TYR A 101 11.49 -10.30 10.59
C TYR A 101 12.55 -9.19 10.70
N LEU A 102 13.64 -9.47 11.41
CA LEU A 102 14.68 -8.50 11.80
C LEU A 102 15.25 -7.71 10.62
N LEU A 103 15.34 -8.31 9.44
CA LEU A 103 15.94 -7.69 8.26
C LEU A 103 14.94 -6.85 7.44
N SER A 104 13.66 -6.79 7.83
CA SER A 104 12.65 -6.02 7.11
C SER A 104 12.99 -4.53 7.09
N GLY A 105 13.21 -3.97 5.91
CA GLY A 105 13.58 -2.56 5.75
C GLY A 105 15.07 -2.26 5.90
N VAL A 106 15.89 -3.25 6.26
CA VAL A 106 17.36 -3.19 6.19
C VAL A 106 17.86 -3.88 4.92
N ALA A 107 17.31 -5.07 4.66
CA ALA A 107 17.60 -5.85 3.47
C ALA A 107 17.09 -5.15 2.19
N PHE A 108 17.94 -5.09 1.16
CA PHE A 108 17.57 -4.66 -0.18
C PHE A 108 18.15 -5.59 -1.25
N CYS A 109 17.48 -5.66 -2.39
CA CYS A 109 17.96 -6.41 -3.55
C CYS A 109 18.98 -5.56 -4.32
N MET A 110 20.19 -6.08 -4.55
CA MET A 110 21.20 -5.36 -5.34
C MET A 110 20.79 -5.18 -6.81
N THR A 111 20.01 -6.12 -7.36
CA THR A 111 19.58 -6.09 -8.77
C THR A 111 18.56 -4.98 -9.05
N CYS A 112 17.55 -4.82 -8.19
CA CYS A 112 16.47 -3.84 -8.41
C CYS A 112 16.46 -2.67 -7.42
N GLY A 113 17.34 -2.69 -6.41
CA GLY A 113 17.43 -1.65 -5.37
C GLY A 113 16.22 -1.54 -4.44
N ASP A 114 15.29 -2.50 -4.48
CA ASP A 114 14.10 -2.48 -3.64
C ASP A 114 14.32 -3.18 -2.30
N PHE A 115 13.64 -2.68 -1.27
CA PHE A 115 13.66 -3.27 0.05
C PHE A 115 12.95 -4.62 0.08
N MET A 116 13.48 -5.55 0.86
CA MET A 116 12.87 -6.85 1.10
C MET A 116 12.16 -6.87 2.46
N LEU A 117 10.90 -7.28 2.45
CA LEU A 117 10.03 -7.33 3.62
C LEU A 117 9.80 -8.78 4.03
N GLY A 118 9.92 -9.06 5.33
CA GLY A 118 9.66 -10.38 5.86
C GLY A 118 8.17 -10.71 5.89
N LYS A 119 7.85 -11.91 5.42
CA LYS A 119 6.51 -12.49 5.40
C LYS A 119 6.58 -13.97 5.72
N SER A 120 5.41 -14.55 5.98
CA SER A 120 5.27 -15.99 6.11
C SER A 120 4.09 -16.48 5.28
N ALA A 121 4.23 -17.70 4.78
CA ALA A 121 3.16 -18.48 4.20
C ALA A 121 2.88 -19.68 5.10
N THR A 122 1.65 -20.16 5.10
CA THR A 122 1.28 -21.39 5.81
C THR A 122 1.37 -22.54 4.82
N GLY A 123 2.22 -23.52 5.10
CA GLY A 123 2.30 -24.78 4.35
C GLY A 123 1.87 -25.97 5.22
N ARG A 124 1.98 -27.18 4.65
CA ARG A 124 1.66 -28.44 5.35
C ARG A 124 2.44 -28.62 6.66
N ASN A 125 3.69 -28.17 6.68
CA ASN A 125 4.62 -28.32 7.80
C ASN A 125 4.68 -27.07 8.70
N GLY A 126 3.70 -26.17 8.60
CA GLY A 126 3.63 -24.95 9.40
C GLY A 126 4.00 -23.67 8.63
N LYS A 127 4.38 -22.62 9.38
CA LYS A 127 4.70 -21.31 8.82
C LYS A 127 6.10 -21.33 8.20
N VAL A 128 6.19 -20.96 6.92
CA VAL A 128 7.44 -20.82 6.18
C VAL A 128 7.74 -19.32 6.06
N PRO A 129 8.75 -18.80 6.78
CA PRO A 129 9.17 -17.41 6.67
C PRO A 129 10.07 -17.17 5.45
N TYR A 130 9.88 -16.02 4.80
CA TYR A 130 10.64 -15.59 3.64
C TYR A 130 10.68 -14.06 3.55
N TYR A 131 11.66 -13.54 2.84
CA TYR A 131 11.76 -12.15 2.44
C TYR A 131 11.30 -12.00 0.98
N GLU A 132 10.44 -11.02 0.71
CA GLU A 132 10.01 -10.69 -0.65
C GLU A 132 10.11 -9.20 -0.92
N HIS A 133 10.24 -8.83 -2.19
CA HIS A 133 10.35 -7.45 -2.62
C HIS A 133 9.13 -6.61 -2.20
N SER A 134 9.36 -5.39 -1.72
CA SER A 134 8.31 -4.42 -1.36
C SER A 134 7.39 -4.11 -2.55
N TRP A 135 7.93 -4.02 -3.77
CA TRP A 135 7.13 -3.85 -4.99
C TRP A 135 6.17 -5.01 -5.23
N ALA A 136 6.52 -6.25 -4.86
CA ALA A 136 5.65 -7.42 -5.01
C ALA A 136 4.39 -7.27 -4.16
N VAL A 137 4.55 -6.68 -2.98
CA VAL A 137 3.50 -6.46 -2.00
C VAL A 137 2.65 -5.24 -2.33
N LYS A 138 3.28 -4.13 -2.70
CA LYS A 138 2.62 -2.82 -2.79
C LYS A 138 2.23 -2.45 -4.21
N ARG A 139 3.13 -2.69 -5.18
CA ARG A 139 2.96 -2.22 -6.57
C ARG A 139 2.26 -3.27 -7.41
N ASP A 140 2.68 -4.52 -7.29
CA ASP A 140 2.18 -5.61 -8.13
C ASP A 140 0.96 -6.34 -7.55
N SER A 141 0.62 -6.16 -6.27
CA SER A 141 -0.51 -6.85 -5.64
C SER A 141 -1.87 -6.50 -6.27
N CYS A 142 -1.99 -5.27 -6.79
CA CYS A 142 -3.18 -4.73 -7.46
C CYS A 142 -3.15 -4.95 -8.97
N LEU A 143 -2.12 -5.63 -9.51
CA LEU A 143 -2.00 -5.94 -10.91
C LEU A 143 -2.19 -7.43 -11.16
N THR A 144 -2.90 -7.74 -12.24
CA THR A 144 -3.09 -9.11 -12.74
C THR A 144 -1.85 -9.58 -13.49
N LYS A 145 -1.26 -8.72 -14.32
CA LYS A 145 0.06 -8.93 -14.93
C LYS A 145 1.14 -8.24 -14.11
N LYS A 146 2.10 -9.02 -13.61
CA LYS A 146 3.21 -8.50 -12.79
C LYS A 146 4.18 -7.71 -13.66
N THR A 147 4.50 -6.50 -13.22
CA THR A 147 5.39 -5.61 -13.97
C THR A 147 6.84 -5.85 -13.60
N PHE A 148 7.11 -6.16 -12.34
CA PHE A 148 8.47 -6.37 -11.84
C PHE A 148 8.81 -7.85 -11.85
N LYS A 149 9.99 -8.16 -12.39
CA LYS A 149 10.55 -9.51 -12.43
C LYS A 149 11.97 -9.43 -11.90
N CYS A 150 12.19 -10.02 -10.72
CA CYS A 150 13.52 -10.18 -10.16
C CYS A 150 13.68 -11.65 -9.78
N ASP A 151 14.87 -12.18 -10.01
CA ASP A 151 15.26 -13.53 -9.60
C ASP A 151 16.43 -13.44 -8.62
N PRO A 152 16.33 -14.03 -7.42
CA PRO A 152 15.14 -14.67 -6.85
C PRO A 152 14.05 -13.66 -6.47
N HIS A 153 12.78 -13.98 -6.76
CA HIS A 153 11.64 -13.11 -6.38
C HIS A 153 11.39 -13.08 -4.86
N ARG A 154 11.59 -14.23 -4.21
CA ARG A 154 11.47 -14.46 -2.77
C ARG A 154 12.69 -15.23 -2.29
N VAL A 155 13.19 -14.87 -1.13
CA VAL A 155 14.33 -15.53 -0.50
C VAL A 155 13.86 -16.14 0.82
N PRO A 156 13.92 -17.48 1.00
CA PRO A 156 13.64 -18.09 2.29
C PRO A 156 14.53 -17.48 3.38
N GLU A 157 13.99 -17.26 4.58
CA GLU A 157 14.76 -16.65 5.69
C GLU A 157 16.09 -17.38 5.94
N LYS A 158 16.06 -18.72 5.95
CA LYS A 158 17.24 -19.58 6.11
C LYS A 158 18.34 -19.38 5.07
N ASN A 159 17.99 -18.86 3.89
CA ASN A 159 18.93 -18.62 2.80
C ASN A 159 19.32 -17.14 2.70
N PHE A 160 18.77 -16.30 3.58
CA PHE A 160 19.03 -14.87 3.58
C PHE A 160 20.38 -14.61 4.23
N ARG A 161 21.45 -14.64 3.43
CA ARG A 161 22.80 -14.26 3.88
C ARG A 161 22.93 -12.74 3.74
N ALA A 162 23.08 -12.05 4.87
CA ALA A 162 23.46 -10.64 4.86
C ALA A 162 24.90 -10.53 4.35
N SER A 163 25.08 -10.21 3.07
CA SER A 163 26.38 -9.88 2.52
C SER A 163 26.73 -8.46 2.97
N GLY A 164 27.61 -8.33 3.98
CA GLY A 164 28.16 -7.04 4.43
C GLY A 164 27.52 -6.47 5.69
N MET A 165 27.97 -6.96 6.84
CA MET A 165 28.13 -6.13 8.05
C MET A 165 29.59 -6.34 8.49
N GLU A 166 30.51 -5.67 7.80
CA GLU A 166 31.86 -5.36 8.26
C GLU A 166 31.96 -3.84 8.42
#